data_AF-A0A3N5EYQ0-F1
#
_entry.id   AF-A0A3N5EYQ0-F1
#
_cell.length_a   1.000
_cell.length_b   1.000
_cell.length_c   1.000
_cell.angle_alpha   90.00
_cell.angle_beta   90.00
_cell.angle_gamma   90.00
#
_symmetry.space_group_name_H-M   'P 1'
#
loop_
_entity.id
_entity.type
_entity.pdbx_description
1 polymer ?
#
loop_
_entity_poly.entity_id
_entity_poly.type
_entity_poly.pdbx_seq_one_letter_code
_entity_poly.pdbx_strand_id
1 'polypeptide(L)'
;MQTSTWATKVGLARMLAGGVIMDVVTADHARIAEEAGAVAVMALERVPSDIRKDGGVARMSDPKLIEEIKQAVTIPVMAKCRIGHFVEAQILQSLEVDYIDESEVLTPADEAHHIDKHQFAVPFVCGCRDLGEALRRIGEGAAMIRTKGEAG
;
A
#
# COMPACT_ATOMS: atom_id res chain seq x y z
N MET A 1 -25.00 -4.46 -2.24
CA MET A 1 -23.54 -4.27 -2.08
C MET A 1 -23.35 -3.31 -0.92
N GLN A 2 -22.56 -3.66 0.10
CA GLN A 2 -22.22 -2.66 1.13
C GLN A 2 -21.40 -1.56 0.47
N THR A 3 -21.92 -0.33 0.49
CA THR A 3 -21.21 0.83 -0.07
C THR A 3 -20.03 1.14 0.83
N SER A 4 -18.80 0.90 0.36
CA SER A 4 -17.59 1.36 1.08
C SER A 4 -17.61 2.89 1.09
N THR A 5 -17.83 3.47 2.26
CA THR A 5 -17.81 4.92 2.47
C THR A 5 -16.43 5.37 2.93
N TRP A 6 -16.13 6.66 2.80
CA TRP A 6 -14.88 7.20 3.36
C TRP A 6 -14.76 6.92 4.87
N ALA A 7 -15.86 7.02 5.62
CA ALA A 7 -15.87 6.74 7.06
C ALA A 7 -15.50 5.28 7.38
N THR A 8 -15.99 4.30 6.59
CA THR A 8 -15.64 2.90 6.79
C THR A 8 -14.17 2.63 6.44
N LYS A 9 -13.64 3.25 5.38
CA LYS A 9 -12.21 3.14 5.01
C LYS A 9 -11.29 3.66 6.13
N VAL A 10 -11.62 4.82 6.70
CA VAL A 10 -10.88 5.38 7.83
C VAL A 10 -11.04 4.52 9.09
N GLY A 11 -12.22 3.93 9.30
CA GLY A 11 -12.46 2.96 10.37
C GLY A 11 -11.54 1.74 10.30
N LEU A 12 -11.39 1.15 9.11
CA LEU A 12 -10.46 0.05 8.86
C LEU A 12 -9.02 0.47 9.19
N ALA A 13 -8.56 1.61 8.66
CA ALA A 13 -7.21 2.11 8.92
C ALA A 13 -6.93 2.33 10.43
N ARG A 14 -7.93 2.76 11.21
CA ARG A 14 -7.79 2.92 12.67
C ARG A 14 -7.57 1.61 13.42
N MET A 15 -8.01 0.47 12.87
CA MET A 15 -7.78 -0.84 13.50
C MET A 15 -6.30 -1.22 13.54
N LEU A 16 -5.47 -0.61 12.68
CA LEU A 16 -4.02 -0.82 12.64
C LEU A 16 -3.25 0.04 13.66
N ALA A 17 -3.95 0.94 14.38
CA ALA A 17 -3.31 1.87 15.30
C ALA A 17 -2.60 1.12 16.44
N GLY A 18 -1.37 1.53 16.74
CA GLY A 18 -0.54 0.93 17.80
C GLY A 18 0.25 -0.31 17.36
N GLY A 19 0.13 -0.75 16.10
CA GLY A 19 0.85 -1.89 15.56
C GLY A 19 2.01 -1.53 14.62
N VAL A 20 2.63 -2.57 14.07
CA VAL A 20 3.70 -2.48 13.06
C VAL A 20 3.25 -3.17 11.77
N ILE A 21 3.46 -2.50 10.64
CA ILE A 21 3.27 -3.07 9.29
C ILE A 21 4.66 -3.43 8.76
N MET A 22 4.84 -4.67 8.30
CA MET A 22 6.15 -5.15 7.84
C MET A 22 6.17 -5.38 6.33
N ASP A 23 7.19 -4.83 5.65
CA ASP A 23 7.47 -5.12 4.25
C ASP A 23 7.97 -6.57 4.10
N VAL A 24 7.38 -7.34 3.19
CA VAL A 24 7.70 -8.76 2.95
C VAL A 24 7.82 -9.05 1.45
N VAL A 25 8.76 -9.94 1.11
CA VAL A 25 9.07 -10.29 -0.30
C VAL A 25 8.83 -11.77 -0.62
N THR A 26 8.43 -12.57 0.37
CA THR A 26 8.09 -14.00 0.23
C THR A 26 6.99 -14.39 1.21
N ALA A 27 6.31 -15.51 0.95
CA ALA A 27 5.36 -16.11 1.89
C ALA A 27 5.99 -16.45 3.25
N ASP A 28 7.26 -16.87 3.28
CA ASP A 28 7.97 -17.17 4.52
C ASP A 28 8.24 -15.91 5.35
N HIS A 29 8.61 -14.79 4.72
CA HIS A 29 8.73 -13.50 5.42
C HIS A 29 7.39 -13.07 6.01
N ALA A 30 6.27 -13.30 5.29
CA ALA A 30 4.94 -12.99 5.78
C ALA A 30 4.59 -13.77 7.05
N ARG A 31 4.84 -15.08 7.08
CA ARG A 31 4.63 -15.91 8.29
C ARG A 31 5.47 -15.43 9.46
N ILE A 32 6.75 -15.13 9.23
CA ILE A 32 7.64 -14.61 10.28
C ILE A 32 7.13 -13.27 10.81
N ALA A 33 6.66 -12.38 9.94
CA ALA A 33 6.10 -11.09 10.36
C ALA A 33 4.84 -11.26 11.22
N GLU A 34 3.93 -12.16 10.84
CA GLU A 34 2.72 -12.48 11.61
C GLU A 34 3.07 -13.08 12.97
N GLU A 35 3.98 -14.06 13.02
CA GLU A 35 4.46 -14.68 14.27
C GLU A 35 5.16 -13.67 15.19
N ALA A 36 5.81 -12.65 14.62
CA ALA A 36 6.46 -11.56 15.36
C ALA A 36 5.46 -10.50 15.88
N GLY A 37 4.17 -10.61 15.55
CA GLY A 37 3.13 -9.70 16.02
C GLY A 37 2.90 -8.48 15.11
N ALA A 38 3.25 -8.56 13.83
CA ALA A 38 2.85 -7.54 12.86
C ALA A 38 1.31 -7.47 12.77
N VAL A 39 0.75 -6.26 12.67
CA VAL A 39 -0.71 -6.07 12.52
C VAL A 39 -1.16 -6.15 11.07
N ALA A 40 -0.22 -6.05 10.13
CA ALA A 40 -0.40 -6.25 8.70
C ALA A 40 0.97 -6.46 8.03
N VAL A 41 0.97 -6.98 6.81
CA VAL A 41 2.15 -7.06 5.96
C VAL A 41 1.97 -6.24 4.68
N MET A 42 3.08 -5.77 4.11
CA MET A 42 3.12 -5.05 2.84
C MET A 42 3.87 -5.92 1.83
N ALA A 43 3.18 -6.39 0.80
CA ALA A 43 3.73 -7.22 -0.26
C ALA A 43 4.46 -6.36 -1.31
N LEU A 44 5.70 -6.72 -1.61
CA LEU A 44 6.55 -6.10 -2.64
C LEU A 44 7.56 -7.12 -3.16
N GLU A 45 8.07 -6.95 -4.39
CA GLU A 45 9.09 -7.86 -4.95
C GLU A 45 10.50 -7.61 -4.40
N ARG A 46 10.79 -6.35 -4.04
CA ARG A 46 12.11 -5.89 -3.61
C ARG A 46 11.95 -4.83 -2.55
N VAL A 47 12.68 -4.97 -1.44
CA VAL A 47 12.66 -3.99 -0.36
C VAL A 47 13.18 -2.62 -0.83
N PRO A 48 12.77 -1.51 -0.20
CA PRO A 48 13.16 -0.17 -0.65
C PRO A 48 14.69 0.05 -0.76
N SER A 49 15.48 -0.64 0.06
CA SER A 49 16.95 -0.60 -0.03
C SER A 49 17.47 -1.20 -1.33
N ASP A 50 16.88 -2.31 -1.79
CA ASP A 50 17.28 -3.02 -3.00
C ASP A 50 16.83 -2.25 -4.24
N ILE A 51 15.62 -1.68 -4.22
CA ILE A 51 15.12 -0.82 -5.29
C ILE A 51 16.10 0.33 -5.58
N ARG A 52 16.64 0.96 -4.53
CA ARG A 52 17.62 2.05 -4.68
C ARG A 52 18.96 1.57 -5.23
N LYS A 53 19.42 0.42 -4.75
CA LYS A 53 20.73 -0.14 -5.13
C LYS A 53 20.72 -0.59 -6.58
N ASP A 54 19.66 -1.27 -7.00
CA ASP A 54 19.56 -1.89 -8.33
C ASP A 54 19.15 -0.88 -9.41
N GLY A 55 18.45 0.18 -9.02
CA GLY A 55 17.87 1.14 -9.95
C GLY A 55 16.82 0.53 -10.88
N GLY A 56 16.60 1.18 -12.02
CA GLY A 56 15.58 0.78 -12.99
C GLY A 56 14.15 1.15 -12.59
N VAL A 57 13.18 0.53 -13.26
CA VAL A 57 11.75 0.82 -13.04
C VAL A 57 11.19 -0.12 -11.99
N ALA A 58 10.73 0.43 -10.87
CA ALA A 58 10.01 -0.30 -9.83
C ALA A 58 8.49 -0.15 -10.05
N ARG A 59 7.77 -1.27 -10.04
CA ARG A 59 6.33 -1.38 -10.36
C ARG A 59 5.58 -2.11 -9.25
N MET A 60 4.26 -2.25 -9.41
CA MET A 60 3.45 -3.19 -8.63
C MET A 60 4.03 -4.61 -8.73
N SER A 61 3.98 -5.35 -7.62
CA SER A 61 4.36 -6.76 -7.59
C SER A 61 3.50 -7.63 -8.48
N ASP A 62 4.08 -8.73 -8.97
CA ASP A 62 3.35 -9.80 -9.62
C ASP A 62 2.13 -10.24 -8.75
N PRO A 63 0.91 -10.25 -9.31
CA PRO A 63 -0.28 -10.79 -8.64
C PRO A 63 -0.06 -12.14 -7.96
N LYS A 64 0.73 -13.03 -8.57
CA LYS A 64 1.03 -14.35 -8.01
C LYS A 64 1.74 -14.26 -6.65
N LEU A 65 2.71 -13.36 -6.51
CA LEU A 65 3.41 -13.13 -5.24
C LEU A 65 2.45 -12.63 -4.16
N ILE A 66 1.55 -11.71 -4.53
CA ILE A 66 0.55 -11.15 -3.62
C ILE A 66 -0.40 -12.26 -3.15
N GLU A 67 -0.90 -13.11 -4.06
CA GLU A 67 -1.76 -14.24 -3.72
C GLU A 67 -1.06 -15.25 -2.80
N GLU A 68 0.22 -15.58 -3.07
CA GLU A 68 1.02 -16.45 -2.23
C GLU A 68 1.18 -15.90 -0.80
N ILE A 69 1.44 -14.59 -0.65
CA ILE A 69 1.52 -13.92 0.66
C ILE A 69 0.16 -13.93 1.36
N LYS A 70 -0.92 -13.59 0.66
CA LYS A 70 -2.29 -13.62 1.20
C LYS A 70 -2.68 -15.00 1.72
N GLN A 71 -2.29 -16.07 1.04
CA GLN A 71 -2.58 -17.44 1.47
C GLN A 71 -1.71 -17.88 2.67
N ALA A 72 -0.60 -17.19 2.93
CA ALA A 72 0.36 -17.57 3.96
C ALA A 72 0.03 -17.04 5.35
N VAL A 73 -0.78 -15.97 5.46
CA VAL A 73 -1.06 -15.27 6.73
C VAL A 73 -2.55 -14.98 6.91
N THR A 74 -2.95 -14.68 8.15
CA THR A 74 -4.32 -14.30 8.51
C THR A 74 -4.49 -12.80 8.77
N ILE A 75 -3.39 -12.09 9.00
CA ILE A 75 -3.36 -10.62 9.13
C ILE A 75 -3.55 -9.93 7.77
N PRO A 76 -4.04 -8.66 7.76
CA PRO A 76 -4.24 -7.89 6.54
C PRO A 76 -2.99 -7.82 5.66
N VAL A 77 -3.19 -7.91 4.35
CA VAL A 77 -2.15 -7.79 3.32
C VAL A 77 -2.36 -6.52 2.52
N MET A 78 -1.35 -5.67 2.54
CA MET A 78 -1.26 -4.46 1.73
C MET A 78 -0.38 -4.69 0.51
N ALA A 79 -0.55 -3.89 -0.54
CA ALA A 79 0.33 -3.90 -1.70
C ALA A 79 0.58 -2.50 -2.24
N LYS A 80 1.71 -2.31 -2.91
CA LYS A 80 2.12 -1.02 -3.49
C LYS A 80 1.69 -0.88 -4.95
N CYS A 81 1.24 0.31 -5.32
CA CYS A 81 1.11 0.73 -6.72
C CYS A 81 1.90 2.01 -6.97
N ARG A 82 2.23 2.27 -8.24
CA ARG A 82 2.92 3.50 -8.65
C ARG A 82 2.02 4.72 -8.53
N ILE A 83 2.61 5.87 -8.19
CA ILE A 83 1.91 7.16 -8.16
C ILE A 83 1.21 7.40 -9.50
N GLY A 84 -0.10 7.69 -9.44
CA GLY A 84 -0.95 7.96 -10.59
C GLY A 84 -1.40 6.73 -11.39
N HIS A 85 -0.89 5.52 -11.10
CA HIS A 85 -1.20 4.33 -11.88
C HIS A 85 -2.51 3.65 -11.45
N PHE A 86 -3.65 4.29 -11.72
CA PHE A 86 -4.96 3.81 -11.30
C PHE A 86 -5.30 2.38 -11.79
N VAL A 87 -4.74 1.93 -12.92
CA VAL A 87 -4.93 0.54 -13.42
C VAL A 87 -4.23 -0.50 -12.53
N GLU A 88 -3.07 -0.16 -11.93
CA GLU A 88 -2.41 -1.07 -10.99
C GLU A 88 -3.26 -1.18 -9.73
N ALA A 89 -3.81 -0.04 -9.26
CA ALA A 89 -4.73 -0.05 -8.13
C ALA A 89 -6.02 -0.84 -8.43
N GLN A 90 -6.53 -0.81 -9.66
CA GLN A 90 -7.69 -1.62 -10.07
C GLN A 90 -7.37 -3.12 -9.97
N ILE A 91 -6.19 -3.53 -10.45
CA ILE A 91 -5.72 -4.92 -10.33
C ILE A 91 -5.62 -5.31 -8.86
N LEU A 92 -4.95 -4.50 -8.02
CA LEU A 92 -4.82 -4.78 -6.59
C LEU A 92 -6.18 -4.90 -5.88
N GLN A 93 -7.14 -4.02 -6.21
CA GLN A 93 -8.49 -4.13 -5.67
C GLN A 93 -9.19 -5.41 -6.13
N SER A 94 -9.01 -5.84 -7.39
CA SER A 94 -9.54 -7.11 -7.90
C SER A 94 -8.88 -8.34 -7.27
N LEU A 95 -7.64 -8.21 -6.81
CA LEU A 95 -6.96 -9.22 -5.98
C LEU A 95 -7.42 -9.19 -4.52
N GLU A 96 -8.35 -8.30 -4.16
CA GLU A 96 -8.91 -8.17 -2.82
C GLU A 96 -7.83 -7.97 -1.75
N VAL A 97 -6.84 -7.12 -2.03
CA VAL A 97 -5.90 -6.66 -0.97
C VAL A 97 -6.64 -5.78 0.03
N ASP A 98 -6.20 -5.79 1.28
CA ASP A 98 -6.87 -5.04 2.35
C ASP A 98 -6.62 -3.53 2.24
N TYR A 99 -5.44 -3.14 1.75
CA TYR A 99 -5.04 -1.75 1.55
C TYR A 99 -4.12 -1.60 0.33
N ILE A 100 -4.19 -0.43 -0.31
CA ILE A 100 -3.27 -0.04 -1.37
C ILE A 100 -2.38 1.11 -0.89
N ASP A 101 -1.06 0.99 -1.03
CA ASP A 101 -0.10 2.08 -0.83
C ASP A 101 0.27 2.70 -2.18
N GLU A 102 -0.23 3.89 -2.46
CA GLU A 102 0.21 4.69 -3.61
C GLU A 102 1.58 5.29 -3.28
N SER A 103 2.63 4.58 -3.69
CA SER A 103 3.95 4.69 -3.08
C SER A 103 4.95 5.44 -3.94
N GLU A 104 5.56 6.46 -3.36
CA GLU A 104 6.69 7.21 -3.91
C GLU A 104 7.99 6.40 -4.01
N VAL A 105 8.04 5.22 -3.39
CA VAL A 105 9.19 4.31 -3.48
C VAL A 105 9.24 3.62 -4.85
N LEU A 106 8.10 3.50 -5.52
CA LEU A 106 8.02 2.99 -6.88
C LEU A 106 8.20 4.11 -7.90
N THR A 107 8.58 3.76 -9.13
CA THR A 107 8.74 4.75 -10.20
C THR A 107 7.37 5.37 -10.53
N PRO A 108 7.19 6.69 -10.46
CA PRO A 108 5.91 7.33 -10.78
C PRO A 108 5.42 6.96 -12.18
N ALA A 109 4.11 6.76 -12.33
CA ALA A 109 3.48 6.55 -13.63
C ALA A 109 2.87 7.84 -14.20
N ASP A 110 2.46 8.76 -13.33
CA ASP A 110 2.06 10.11 -13.65
C ASP A 110 2.82 11.07 -12.71
N GLU A 111 3.51 12.06 -13.28
CA GLU A 111 4.28 13.06 -12.53
C GLU A 111 3.42 14.24 -12.04
N ALA A 112 2.24 14.43 -12.63
CA ALA A 112 1.34 15.53 -12.36
C ALA A 112 0.17 15.15 -11.43
N HIS A 113 -0.30 13.91 -11.49
CA HIS A 113 -1.52 13.49 -10.78
C HIS A 113 -1.32 12.23 -9.94
N HIS A 114 -1.98 12.21 -8.79
CA HIS A 114 -2.19 11.01 -7.99
C HIS A 114 -3.54 10.38 -8.36
N ILE A 115 -3.75 9.14 -7.94
CA ILE A 115 -5.00 8.41 -8.17
C ILE A 115 -6.16 9.13 -7.46
N ASP A 116 -7.33 9.23 -8.13
CA ASP A 116 -8.60 9.56 -7.47
C ASP A 116 -9.07 8.34 -6.66
N LYS A 117 -8.75 8.34 -5.37
CA LYS A 117 -8.96 7.21 -4.46
C LYS A 117 -10.42 7.08 -4.01
N HIS A 118 -11.27 8.06 -4.33
CA HIS A 118 -12.70 7.99 -4.07
C HIS A 118 -13.40 6.96 -4.98
N GLN A 119 -12.84 6.66 -6.15
CA GLN A 119 -13.38 5.66 -7.09
C GLN A 119 -13.20 4.21 -6.65
N PHE A 120 -12.44 3.97 -5.58
CA PHE A 120 -12.09 2.63 -5.11
C PHE A 120 -12.86 2.28 -3.84
N ALA A 121 -13.15 1.01 -3.62
CA ALA A 121 -13.72 0.51 -2.37
C ALA A 121 -12.63 0.24 -1.32
N VAL A 122 -11.45 -0.21 -1.76
CA VAL A 122 -10.28 -0.48 -0.92
C VAL A 122 -9.69 0.83 -0.35
N PRO A 123 -9.29 0.86 0.94
CA PRO A 123 -8.63 2.01 1.53
C PRO A 123 -7.21 2.22 0.99
N PHE A 124 -6.82 3.49 0.86
CA PHE A 124 -5.48 3.87 0.41
C PHE A 124 -4.63 4.43 1.55
N VAL A 125 -3.35 4.08 1.51
CA VAL A 125 -2.26 4.68 2.27
C VAL A 125 -1.44 5.56 1.32
N CYS A 126 -1.08 6.77 1.74
CA CYS A 126 -0.18 7.64 0.97
C CYS A 126 0.94 8.23 1.84
N GLY A 127 2.10 8.45 1.24
CA GLY A 127 3.22 9.16 1.86
C GLY A 127 3.06 10.69 1.85
N CYS A 128 3.49 11.37 2.92
CA CYS A 128 3.64 12.83 2.96
C CYS A 128 4.96 13.28 3.62
N ARG A 129 5.46 14.47 3.24
CA ARG A 129 6.58 15.16 3.92
C ARG A 129 6.13 16.31 4.83
N ASP A 130 4.96 16.88 4.54
CA ASP A 130 4.40 18.00 5.28
C ASP A 130 2.87 17.92 5.32
N LEU A 131 2.26 18.84 6.08
CA LEU A 131 0.82 18.94 6.24
C LEU A 131 0.10 19.23 4.91
N GLY A 132 0.70 20.02 4.03
CA GLY A 132 0.11 20.34 2.73
C GLY A 132 -0.01 19.11 1.84
N GLU A 133 1.04 18.29 1.77
CA GLU A 133 1.01 16.99 1.09
C GLU A 133 -0.04 16.07 1.71
N ALA A 134 -0.06 15.95 3.05
CA ALA A 134 -1.02 15.10 3.75
C ALA A 134 -2.47 15.48 3.42
N LEU A 135 -2.81 16.78 3.53
CA LEU A 135 -4.16 17.27 3.26
C LEU A 135 -4.58 17.07 1.80
N ARG A 136 -3.65 17.22 0.84
CA ARG A 136 -3.93 16.91 -0.57
C ARG A 136 -4.26 15.42 -0.78
N ARG A 137 -3.44 14.51 -0.22
CA ARG A 137 -3.70 13.06 -0.32
C ARG A 137 -5.02 12.65 0.33
N ILE A 138 -5.35 13.24 1.48
CA ILE A 138 -6.65 13.04 2.14
C ILE A 138 -7.79 13.57 1.28
N GLY A 139 -7.63 14.76 0.68
CA GLY A 139 -8.62 15.34 -0.25
C GLY A 139 -8.88 14.46 -1.47
N GLU A 140 -7.86 13.75 -1.96
CA GLU A 140 -7.95 12.76 -3.04
C GLU A 140 -8.52 11.41 -2.60
N GLY A 141 -8.79 11.21 -1.31
CA GLY A 141 -9.43 10.00 -0.77
C GLY A 141 -8.51 9.01 -0.05
N ALA A 142 -7.29 9.40 0.32
CA ALA A 142 -6.45 8.57 1.19
C ALA A 142 -7.13 8.38 2.56
N ALA A 143 -7.17 7.14 3.04
CA ALA A 143 -7.75 6.77 4.32
C ALA A 143 -6.71 6.70 5.45
N MET A 144 -5.43 6.58 5.08
CA MET A 144 -4.29 6.54 5.98
C MET A 144 -3.12 7.33 5.37
N ILE A 145 -2.34 7.98 6.22
CA ILE A 145 -1.14 8.73 5.82
C ILE A 145 0.06 8.18 6.57
N ARG A 146 1.20 8.06 5.88
CA ARG A 146 2.50 7.75 6.45
C ARG A 146 3.51 8.84 6.11
N THR A 147 4.55 8.98 6.91
CA THR A 147 5.69 9.84 6.56
C THR A 147 6.49 9.19 5.44
N LYS A 148 7.01 9.98 4.49
CA LYS A 148 7.88 9.46 3.41
C LYS A 148 9.26 9.04 3.92
N GLY A 149 9.73 9.64 5.01
CA GLY A 149 11.13 9.53 5.44
C GLY A 149 12.07 10.04 4.35
N GLU A 150 13.26 9.45 4.26
CA GLU A 150 14.19 9.70 3.17
C GLU A 150 13.77 8.91 1.91
N ALA A 151 12.64 9.24 1.31
CA ALA A 151 12.25 8.67 0.03
C ALA A 151 13.15 9.23 -1.08
N GLY A 152 14.21 8.49 -1.44
CA GLY A 152 15.04 8.66 -2.65
C GLY A 152 15.66 10.03 -2.83
#